data_AF-A0A8J5PIR1-F1
#
_entry.id   AF-A0A8J5PIR1-F1
#
_cell.length_a   1.000
_cell.length_b   1.000
_cell.length_c   1.000
_cell.angle_alpha   90.00
_cell.angle_beta   90.00
_cell.angle_gamma   90.00
#
_symmetry.space_group_name_H-M   'P 1'
#
loop_
_entity.id
_entity.type
_entity.pdbx_description
1 polymer ?
#
loop_
_entity_poly.entity_id
_entity_poly.type
_entity_poly.pdbx_seq_one_letter_code
_entity_poly.pdbx_strand_id
1 'polypeptide(L)' 'MARTTTRCADHTQWKCTKFLMPIDNCDTTMSIDTKKWIICGCARAGRNVDALDAAGTKLGTLVMVDSKGEDTWDYI' A
#
# COMPACT_ATOMS: atom_id res chain seq x y z
N MET A 1 -6.52 -14.35 -5.29
CA MET A 1 -5.31 -15.08 -5.75
C MET A 1 -4.49 -15.50 -4.54
N ALA A 2 -3.28 -16.05 -4.69
CA ALA A 2 -2.44 -16.39 -3.53
C ALA A 2 -1.72 -15.13 -3.02
N ARG A 3 -1.65 -14.97 -1.68
CA ARG A 3 -0.85 -13.92 -1.06
C ARG A 3 0.62 -14.13 -1.41
N THR A 4 1.32 -13.06 -1.76
CA THR A 4 2.71 -13.14 -2.21
C THR A 4 3.53 -11.97 -1.67
N THR A 5 4.79 -12.25 -1.38
CA THR A 5 5.82 -11.24 -1.12
C THR A 5 6.47 -10.76 -2.41
N THR A 6 6.27 -11.49 -3.52
CA THR A 6 6.75 -11.10 -4.84
C THR A 6 5.88 -9.99 -5.43
N ARG A 7 6.49 -8.83 -5.67
CA ARG A 7 5.83 -7.69 -6.32
C ARG A 7 5.39 -8.04 -7.74
N CYS A 8 4.12 -7.77 -8.09
CA CYS A 8 3.66 -7.87 -9.47
C CYS A 8 4.37 -6.83 -10.36
N ALA A 9 4.66 -7.16 -11.63
CA ALA A 9 5.42 -6.27 -12.53
C ALA A 9 4.75 -4.90 -12.70
N ASP A 10 3.42 -4.87 -12.71
CA ASP A 10 2.62 -3.67 -12.92
C ASP A 10 2.42 -2.85 -11.63
N HIS A 11 2.83 -3.38 -10.47
CA HIS A 11 2.70 -2.72 -9.18
C HIS A 11 3.77 -1.65 -8.99
N THR A 12 3.45 -0.43 -9.43
CA THR A 12 4.37 0.72 -9.42
C THR A 12 4.03 1.75 -8.34
N GLN A 13 2.81 1.71 -7.82
CA GLN A 13 2.30 2.69 -6.87
C GLN A 13 1.53 2.01 -5.74
N TRP A 14 1.39 2.69 -4.63
CA TRP A 14 0.52 2.26 -3.54
C TRP A 14 -0.16 3.47 -2.92
N LYS A 15 -1.36 3.25 -2.38
CA LYS A 15 -2.20 4.28 -1.78
C LYS A 15 -2.63 3.83 -0.39
N CYS A 16 -2.48 4.71 0.60
CA CYS A 16 -3.10 4.44 1.89
C CYS A 16 -4.61 4.70 1.80
N THR A 17 -5.39 3.84 2.41
CA THR A 17 -6.85 3.98 2.51
C THR A 17 -7.28 4.12 3.95
N LYS A 18 -6.34 4.44 4.86
CA LYS A 18 -6.64 4.65 6.27
C LYS A 18 -7.50 5.90 6.42
N PHE A 19 -8.62 5.71 7.09
CA PHE A 19 -9.52 6.77 7.52
C PHE A 19 -8.86 7.53 8.68
N LEU A 20 -8.58 8.83 8.51
CA LEU A 20 -8.19 9.70 9.63
C LEU A 20 -9.41 10.52 10.00
N MET A 21 -9.96 10.29 11.20
CA MET A 21 -10.96 11.20 11.75
C MET A 21 -10.30 12.58 12.02
N PRO A 22 -11.02 13.70 11.78
CA PRO A 22 -12.46 13.78 11.56
C PRO A 22 -12.92 13.85 10.10
N ILE A 23 -12.08 14.18 9.10
CA ILE A 23 -12.58 14.45 7.73
C ILE A 23 -11.65 13.96 6.60
N ASP A 24 -10.40 13.56 6.85
CA ASP A 24 -9.46 13.28 5.75
C ASP A 24 -9.06 11.81 5.64
N ASN A 25 -9.46 11.20 4.52
CA ASN A 25 -8.82 9.99 4.06
C ASN A 25 -7.39 10.34 3.67
N CYS A 26 -6.45 9.46 4.00
CA CYS A 26 -5.09 9.62 3.54
C CYS A 26 -4.96 9.26 2.05
N ASP A 27 -5.57 10.06 1.16
CA ASP A 27 -5.67 9.79 -0.29
C ASP A 27 -4.41 10.21 -1.05
N THR A 28 -3.23 9.84 -0.54
CA THR A 28 -1.98 10.11 -1.23
C THR A 28 -1.47 8.83 -1.88
N THR A 29 -1.31 8.90 -3.19
CA THR A 29 -0.62 7.87 -3.97
C THR A 29 0.89 8.11 -3.93
N MET A 30 1.64 7.04 -3.70
CA MET A 30 3.09 7.06 -3.55
C MET A 30 3.73 6.03 -4.47
N SER A 31 4.97 6.30 -4.89
CA SER A 31 5.77 5.29 -5.59
C SER A 31 6.00 4.07 -4.70
N ILE A 32 5.99 2.88 -5.29
CA ILE A 32 6.21 1.61 -4.59
C ILE A 32 7.53 1.52 -3.83
N ASP A 33 8.54 2.26 -4.28
CA ASP A 33 9.86 2.27 -3.64
C ASP A 33 9.89 3.20 -2.40
N THR A 34 8.88 4.05 -2.23
CA THR A 34 8.74 4.91 -1.05
C THR A 34 8.29 4.07 0.15
N LYS A 35 9.23 3.80 1.07
CA LYS A 35 8.98 2.99 2.29
C LYS A 35 8.47 3.79 3.50
N LYS A 36 8.61 5.12 3.50
CA LYS A 36 8.22 5.99 4.62
C LYS A 36 7.17 7.01 4.19
N TRP A 37 6.11 7.13 4.97
CA TRP A 37 5.13 8.21 4.86
C TRP A 37 5.68 9.52 5.45
N ILE A 38 5.33 10.63 4.81
CA ILE A 38 5.60 12.00 5.31
C ILE A 38 4.31 12.68 5.83
N ILE A 39 3.12 12.27 5.36
CA ILE A 39 1.92 13.11 5.50
C ILE A 39 0.97 12.67 6.64
N CYS A 40 0.66 11.38 6.80
CA CYS A 40 -0.29 10.91 7.83
C CYS A 40 0.36 10.27 9.07
N GLY A 41 1.70 10.25 9.15
CA GLY A 41 2.44 9.58 10.22
C GLY A 41 2.21 8.06 10.31
N CYS A 42 1.45 7.47 9.38
CA CYS A 42 1.21 6.03 9.37
C CYS A 42 2.38 5.35 8.70
N ALA A 43 3.17 4.58 9.43
CA ALA A 43 4.13 3.68 8.80
C ALA A 43 3.37 2.74 7.82
N ARG A 44 4.04 2.31 6.74
CA ARG A 44 3.60 1.22 5.84
C ARG A 44 3.64 -0.10 6.63
N ALA A 45 2.78 -0.18 7.65
CA ALA A 45 2.83 -1.15 8.73
C ALA A 45 1.42 -1.61 9.13
N GLY A 46 0.42 -1.38 8.28
CA GLY A 46 -0.97 -1.70 8.61
C GLY A 46 -1.84 -1.92 7.40
N ARG A 47 -2.82 -2.81 7.58
CA ARG A 47 -4.00 -2.99 6.72
C ARG A 47 -4.54 -1.61 6.34
N ASN A 48 -5.10 -1.48 5.13
CA ASN A 48 -5.52 -0.23 4.47
C ASN A 48 -4.42 0.40 3.58
N VAL A 49 -3.75 -0.42 2.78
CA VAL A 49 -2.93 0.04 1.67
C VAL A 49 -3.31 -0.72 0.42
N ASP A 50 -3.63 -0.02 -0.65
CA ASP A 50 -3.93 -0.60 -1.95
C ASP A 50 -2.72 -0.53 -2.86
N ALA A 51 -2.48 -1.63 -3.58
CA ALA A 51 -1.50 -1.73 -4.66
C ALA A 51 -2.14 -1.14 -5.92
N LEU A 52 -1.42 -0.25 -6.60
CA LEU A 52 -1.88 0.43 -7.80
C LEU A 52 -0.89 0.24 -8.96
N ASP A 53 -1.42 0.21 -10.18
CA ASP A 53 -0.61 0.36 -11.40
C ASP A 53 -0.24 1.83 -11.66
N ALA A 54 0.48 2.09 -12.75
CA ALA A 54 0.88 3.44 -13.13
C ALA A 54 -0.31 4.34 -13.54
N ALA A 55 -1.45 3.75 -13.89
CA ALA A 55 -2.69 4.43 -14.22
C ALA A 55 -3.60 4.66 -12.99
N GLY A 56 -3.22 4.14 -11.81
CA GLY A 56 -4.01 4.21 -10.59
C GLY A 56 -5.06 3.10 -10.46
N THR A 57 -5.01 2.06 -11.31
CA THR A 57 -5.88 0.88 -11.20
C THR A 57 -5.49 0.05 -10.00
N LYS A 58 -6.45 -0.35 -9.18
CA LYS A 58 -6.21 -1.25 -8.06
C LYS A 58 -5.83 -2.65 -8.54
N LEU A 59 -4.66 -3.10 -8.12
CA LEU A 59 -4.11 -4.43 -8.38
C LEU A 59 -4.26 -5.38 -7.18
N GLY A 60 -4.40 -4.82 -5.96
CA GLY A 60 -4.43 -5.63 -4.74
C GLY A 60 -4.42 -4.80 -3.47
N THR A 61 -4.25 -5.48 -2.34
CA THR A 61 -4.20 -4.84 -1.02
C THR A 61 -3.07 -5.43 -0.19
N LEU A 62 -2.40 -4.59 0.61
CA LEU A 62 -1.37 -5.00 1.54
C LEU A 62 -2.01 -5.74 2.72
N VAL A 63 -1.56 -6.97 2.96
CA VAL A 63 -2.09 -7.81 4.04
C VAL A 63 -1.22 -7.69 5.29
N MET A 64 0.09 -7.65 5.10
CA MET A 64 1.06 -7.72 6.19
C MET A 64 2.37 -7.06 5.78
N VAL A 65 3.06 -6.49 6.75
CA VAL A 65 4.48 -6.14 6.65
C VAL A 65 5.18 -6.85 7.81
N ASP A 66 6.21 -7.62 7.50
CA ASP A 66 6.94 -8.38 8.50
C ASP A 66 7.91 -7.50 9.32
N SER A 67 8.57 -8.09 10.32
CA SER A 67 9.54 -7.38 11.17
C SER A 67 10.82 -6.94 10.44
N LYS A 68 11.06 -7.44 9.21
CA LYS A 68 12.16 -7.04 8.33
C LYS A 68 11.75 -5.95 7.33
N GLY A 69 10.47 -5.60 7.28
CA GLY A 69 9.92 -4.64 6.32
C GLY A 69 9.62 -5.25 4.95
N GLU A 70 9.41 -6.57 4.88
CA GLU A 70 8.88 -7.24 3.68
C GLU A 70 7.36 -7.17 3.65
N ASP A 71 6.85 -6.71 2.52
CA ASP A 71 5.42 -6.55 2.30
C ASP A 71 4.81 -7.82 1.70
N THR A 72 3.68 -8.26 2.26
CA THR A 72 2.86 -9.33 1.70
C THR A 72 1.58 -8.74 1.12
N TRP A 73 1.37 -8.96 -0.17
CA TRP A 73 0.24 -8.43 -0.94
C TRP A 73 -0.75 -9.54 -1.30
N ASP A 74 -2.02 -9.19 -1.33
CA ASP A 74 -3.10 -10.00 -1.91
C ASP A 74 -3.56 -9.33 -3.21
N TYR A 75 -3.08 -9.85 -4.32
CA TYR A 75 -3.45 -9.37 -5.66
C TYR A 75 -4.79 -9.98 -6.10
N ILE A 76 -5.56 -9.21 -6.87
CA ILE A 76 -6.89 -9.58 -7.38
C ILE A 76 -6.84 -10.24 -8.75
#